data_AF-A0AAN9V0M2-F1
#
_entry.id   AF-A0AAN9V0M2-F1
#
_cell.length_a   1.000
_cell.length_b   1.000
_cell.length_c   1.000
_cell.angle_alpha   90.00
_cell.angle_beta   90.00
_cell.angle_gamma   90.00
#
_symmetry.space_group_name_H-M   'P 1'
#
loop_
_entity.id
_entity.type
_entity.pdbx_description
1 polymer ?
#
loop_
_entity_poly.entity_id
_entity_poly.type
_entity_poly.pdbx_seq_one_letter_code
_entity_poly.pdbx_strand_id
1 'polypeptide(L)'
;MVALGIPPTKAELREFLEILDPDDEGHASYEPFVAICALKLHAKMDEDDDGEDDAHRREVDEAFALFTSGGSSGGGGGGGGGDEQPPTLTLAHLKRVAMTLKQDDVDEALLRDMILEANGGAGVGRGVSRAEFGEVMRRAGAWK
;
A
#
# COMPACT_ATOMS: atom_id res chain seq x y z
N MET A 1 13.42 16.62 -20.44
CA MET A 1 12.64 15.55 -19.76
C MET A 1 13.52 14.58 -18.98
N VAL A 2 14.64 14.07 -19.52
CA VAL A 2 15.59 13.23 -18.74
C VAL A 2 16.03 13.91 -17.43
N ALA A 3 16.34 15.20 -17.48
CA ALA A 3 16.70 15.99 -16.29
C ALA A 3 15.56 16.12 -15.25
N LEU A 4 14.31 15.84 -15.64
CA LEU A 4 13.14 15.84 -14.77
C LEU A 4 12.82 14.43 -14.24
N GLY A 5 13.65 13.42 -14.54
CA GLY A 5 13.40 12.02 -14.13
C GLY A 5 12.32 11.30 -14.93
N ILE A 6 11.80 11.92 -16.00
CA ILE A 6 10.72 11.39 -16.86
C ILE A 6 11.22 11.17 -18.30
N PRO A 7 12.13 10.22 -18.57
CA PRO A 7 12.64 10.00 -19.92
C PRO A 7 11.52 9.53 -20.86
N PRO A 8 11.32 10.17 -22.03
CA PRO A 8 10.39 9.66 -23.04
C PRO A 8 10.97 8.46 -23.77
N THR A 9 10.10 7.55 -24.18
CA THR A 9 10.41 6.51 -25.16
C THR A 9 10.67 7.12 -26.54
N LYS A 10 11.25 6.34 -27.46
CA LYS A 10 11.50 6.80 -28.83
C LYS A 10 10.22 7.13 -29.61
N ALA A 11 9.12 6.46 -29.28
CA ALA A 11 7.82 6.70 -29.92
C ALA A 11 7.24 8.03 -29.42
N GLU A 12 7.17 8.21 -28.10
CA GLU A 12 6.70 9.45 -27.47
C GLU A 12 7.53 10.65 -27.88
N LEU A 13 8.87 10.51 -27.96
CA LEU A 13 9.72 11.62 -28.38
C LEU A 13 9.40 12.09 -29.79
N ARG A 14 9.03 11.17 -30.71
CA ARG A 14 8.65 11.52 -32.07
C ARG A 14 7.32 12.29 -32.09
N GLU A 15 6.33 11.80 -31.36
CA GLU A 15 5.04 12.45 -31.20
C GLU A 15 5.20 13.85 -30.58
N PHE A 16 6.02 13.98 -29.54
CA PHE A 16 6.29 15.27 -28.92
C PHE A 16 6.97 16.25 -29.88
N LEU A 17 7.86 15.78 -30.75
CA LEU A 17 8.47 16.62 -31.78
C LEU A 17 7.43 17.08 -32.82
N GLU A 18 6.54 16.19 -33.26
CA GLU A 18 5.44 16.56 -34.18
C GLU A 18 4.48 17.60 -33.57
N ILE A 19 4.28 17.58 -32.25
CA ILE A 19 3.44 18.56 -31.53
C ILE A 19 4.19 19.88 -31.29
N LEU A 20 5.46 19.80 -30.89
CA LEU A 20 6.25 20.96 -30.47
C LEU A 20 6.83 21.76 -31.63
N ASP A 21 7.09 21.09 -32.75
CA ASP A 21 7.76 21.65 -33.92
C ASP A 21 7.17 21.02 -35.21
N PRO A 22 5.91 21.32 -35.54
CA PRO A 22 5.24 20.75 -36.71
C PRO A 22 5.85 21.20 -38.04
N ASP A 23 6.56 22.32 -38.05
CA ASP A 23 7.17 22.95 -39.23
C ASP A 23 8.67 22.61 -39.37
N ASP A 24 9.24 21.79 -38.48
CA ASP A 24 10.66 21.37 -38.44
C ASP A 24 11.64 22.56 -38.42
N GLU A 25 11.29 23.58 -37.63
CA GLU A 25 12.09 24.79 -37.42
C GLU A 25 13.32 24.54 -36.53
N GLY A 26 13.39 23.36 -35.88
CA GLY A 26 14.49 22.91 -35.03
C GLY A 26 14.45 23.48 -33.61
N HIS A 27 13.36 24.13 -33.22
CA HIS A 27 13.19 24.68 -31.88
C HIS A 27 11.72 24.63 -31.43
N ALA A 28 11.51 24.51 -30.12
CA ALA A 28 10.19 24.49 -29.50
C ALA A 28 9.99 25.71 -28.61
N SER A 29 8.77 26.24 -28.58
CA SER A 29 8.40 27.27 -27.62
C SER A 29 8.29 26.69 -26.20
N TYR A 30 8.60 27.52 -25.20
CA TYR A 30 8.69 27.08 -23.81
C TYR A 30 7.35 26.60 -23.23
N GLU A 31 6.26 27.31 -23.50
CA GLU A 31 4.93 26.99 -22.96
C GLU A 31 4.44 25.59 -23.37
N PRO A 32 4.40 25.22 -24.67
CA PRO A 32 4.05 23.86 -25.09
C PRO A 32 4.98 22.79 -24.52
N PHE A 33 6.29 23.07 -24.45
CA PHE A 33 7.25 22.12 -23.88
C PHE A 33 6.97 21.82 -22.41
N VAL A 34 6.67 22.86 -21.62
CA VAL A 34 6.29 22.70 -20.21
C VAL A 34 4.99 21.93 -20.06
N ALA A 35 3.99 22.20 -20.92
CA ALA A 35 2.72 21.48 -20.89
C ALA A 35 2.92 19.96 -21.12
N ILE A 36 3.73 19.56 -22.09
CA ILE A 36 4.06 18.14 -22.32
C ILE A 36 4.83 17.56 -21.14
N CYS A 37 5.78 18.31 -20.56
CA CYS A 37 6.51 17.86 -19.37
C CYS A 37 5.55 17.62 -18.19
N ALA A 38 4.56 18.49 -17.98
CA ALA A 38 3.57 18.35 -16.93
C ALA A 38 2.68 17.11 -17.15
N LEU A 39 2.18 16.90 -18.37
CA LEU A 39 1.39 15.72 -18.72
C LEU A 39 2.17 14.42 -18.45
N LYS A 40 3.43 14.36 -18.88
CA LYS A 40 4.26 13.17 -18.66
C LYS A 40 4.61 12.96 -17.19
N LEU A 41 4.79 14.04 -16.42
CA LEU A 41 5.01 13.96 -14.98
C LEU A 41 3.78 13.41 -14.26
N HIS A 42 2.58 13.85 -14.64
CA HIS A 42 1.33 13.33 -14.09
C HIS A 42 1.14 11.85 -14.44
N ALA A 43 1.34 11.46 -15.70
CA ALA A 43 1.23 10.06 -16.10
C ALA A 43 2.19 9.15 -15.32
N LYS A 44 3.43 9.62 -15.06
CA LYS A 44 4.38 8.90 -14.21
C LYS A 44 3.89 8.79 -12.76
N MET A 45 3.32 9.86 -12.20
CA MET A 45 2.77 9.82 -10.84
C MET A 45 1.63 8.81 -10.74
N ASP A 46 0.73 8.77 -11.72
CA ASP A 46 -0.37 7.79 -11.74
C ASP A 46 0.19 6.36 -11.86
N GLU A 47 1.18 6.13 -12.74
CA GLU A 47 1.84 4.82 -12.87
C GLU A 47 2.60 4.36 -11.61
N ASP A 48 3.26 5.30 -10.91
CA ASP A 48 3.97 5.01 -9.66
C ASP A 48 2.96 4.75 -8.51
N ASP A 49 1.85 5.50 -8.45
CA ASP A 49 0.78 5.33 -7.45
C ASP A 49 0.10 3.97 -7.61
N ASP A 50 -0.26 3.56 -8.85
CA ASP A 50 -0.87 2.26 -9.14
C ASP A 50 0.12 1.07 -8.95
N GLY A 51 1.42 1.28 -9.21
CA GLY A 51 2.46 0.26 -9.11
C GLY A 51 2.94 -0.01 -7.68
N GLU A 52 3.08 1.04 -6.88
CA GLU A 52 3.36 0.94 -5.44
C GLU A 52 2.12 0.41 -4.70
N ASP A 53 0.91 0.83 -5.10
CA ASP A 53 -0.32 0.37 -4.45
C ASP A 53 -0.57 -1.13 -4.62
N ASP A 54 -0.25 -1.72 -5.77
CA ASP A 54 -0.55 -3.14 -6.02
C ASP A 54 0.45 -4.07 -5.28
N ALA A 55 1.72 -3.67 -5.19
CA ALA A 55 2.72 -4.35 -4.37
C ALA A 55 2.41 -4.15 -2.87
N HIS A 56 2.10 -2.92 -2.46
CA HIS A 56 1.70 -2.59 -1.10
C HIS A 56 0.46 -3.37 -0.65
N ARG A 57 -0.53 -3.47 -1.53
CA ARG A 57 -1.75 -4.22 -1.26
C ARG A 57 -1.45 -5.68 -0.95
N ARG A 58 -0.55 -6.30 -1.71
CA ARG A 58 -0.12 -7.69 -1.50
C ARG A 58 0.65 -7.85 -0.20
N GLU A 59 1.56 -6.93 0.13
CA GLU A 59 2.31 -6.97 1.40
C GLU A 59 1.39 -6.81 2.61
N VAL A 60 0.42 -5.89 2.55
CA VAL A 60 -0.61 -5.72 3.59
C VAL A 60 -1.44 -6.99 3.72
N ASP A 61 -1.82 -7.63 2.60
CA ASP A 61 -2.58 -8.87 2.60
C ASP A 61 -1.81 -10.03 3.24
N GLU A 62 -0.53 -10.19 2.88
CA GLU A 62 0.35 -11.21 3.44
C GLU A 62 0.58 -11.00 4.93
N ALA A 63 0.90 -9.78 5.35
CA ALA A 63 1.10 -9.46 6.75
C ALA A 63 -0.21 -9.65 7.55
N PHE A 64 -1.34 -9.16 7.04
CA PHE A 64 -2.63 -9.36 7.69
C PHE A 64 -2.99 -10.84 7.81
N ALA A 65 -2.68 -11.65 6.79
CA ALA A 65 -2.81 -13.09 6.84
C ALA A 65 -1.91 -13.71 7.90
N LEU A 66 -0.65 -13.29 8.06
CA LEU A 66 0.25 -13.80 9.12
C LEU A 66 -0.30 -13.57 10.53
N PHE A 67 -0.89 -12.38 10.77
CA PHE A 67 -1.50 -12.07 12.06
C PHE A 67 -2.78 -12.89 12.31
N THR A 68 -3.59 -13.14 11.27
CA THR A 68 -4.90 -13.80 11.42
C THR A 68 -4.85 -15.33 11.30
N SER A 69 -4.01 -15.88 10.42
CA SER A 69 -3.91 -17.33 10.15
C SER A 69 -3.03 -18.10 11.15
N GLY A 70 -2.17 -17.41 11.91
CA GLY A 70 -1.33 -18.03 12.93
C GLY A 70 -0.14 -18.79 12.33
N GLY A 71 1.06 -18.26 12.56
CA GLY A 71 2.32 -18.91 12.20
C GLY A 71 2.51 -20.27 12.89
N SER A 72 2.03 -21.32 12.25
CA SER A 72 2.48 -22.70 12.40
C SER A 72 2.57 -23.32 11.02
N SER A 73 3.80 -23.55 10.58
CA SER A 73 4.11 -24.52 9.54
C SER A 73 3.45 -25.87 9.87
N GLY A 74 2.61 -26.39 8.97
CA GLY A 74 2.25 -27.81 8.93
C GLY A 74 0.77 -28.13 9.14
N GLY A 75 0.10 -28.48 8.04
CA GLY A 75 -0.90 -29.55 7.98
C GLY A 75 -2.28 -29.32 8.63
N GLY A 76 -3.29 -29.19 7.78
CA GLY A 76 -4.55 -29.92 7.95
C GLY A 76 -5.64 -29.32 8.85
N GLY A 77 -6.67 -28.79 8.21
CA GLY A 77 -8.04 -29.29 8.39
C GLY A 77 -8.86 -28.80 9.59
N GLY A 78 -10.01 -28.20 9.26
CA GLY A 78 -11.17 -27.98 10.14
C GLY A 78 -11.66 -26.53 10.02
N GLY A 79 -12.72 -26.19 9.28
CA GLY A 79 -13.97 -26.91 9.06
C GLY A 79 -15.08 -26.07 9.68
N GLY A 80 -16.01 -25.54 8.87
CA GLY A 80 -17.22 -24.89 9.35
C GLY A 80 -17.67 -23.75 8.46
N GLY A 81 -18.60 -24.04 7.53
CA GLY A 81 -19.38 -22.99 6.88
C GLY A 81 -20.25 -22.26 7.90
N GLY A 82 -20.32 -20.94 7.77
CA GLY A 82 -21.15 -20.07 8.59
C GLY A 82 -20.69 -18.63 8.46
N ASP A 83 -21.48 -17.81 7.76
CA ASP A 83 -21.43 -16.35 7.72
C ASP A 83 -20.07 -15.72 7.38
N GLU A 84 -19.89 -15.35 6.10
CA GLU A 84 -18.70 -14.76 5.50
C GLU A 84 -18.45 -13.32 6.00
N GLN A 85 -18.20 -13.18 7.31
CA GLN A 85 -17.65 -11.97 7.87
C GLN A 85 -16.18 -11.88 7.47
N PRO A 86 -15.74 -10.74 6.93
CA PRO A 86 -14.35 -10.56 6.51
C PRO A 86 -13.42 -10.83 7.71
N PRO A 87 -12.24 -11.44 7.49
CA PRO A 87 -11.32 -11.75 8.57
C PRO A 87 -10.95 -10.48 9.33
N THR A 88 -11.09 -10.53 10.66
CA THR A 88 -10.71 -9.44 11.56
C THR A 88 -9.56 -9.86 12.45
N LEU A 89 -8.64 -8.93 12.70
CA LEU A 89 -7.56 -9.11 13.65
C LEU A 89 -8.10 -8.85 15.06
N THR A 90 -8.02 -9.89 15.90
CA THR A 90 -8.60 -9.89 17.26
C THR A 90 -7.51 -9.80 18.33
N LEU A 91 -7.92 -9.54 19.58
CA LEU A 91 -7.01 -9.54 20.73
C LEU A 91 -6.29 -10.89 20.89
N ALA A 92 -6.97 -12.00 20.57
CA ALA A 92 -6.36 -13.33 20.63
C ALA A 92 -5.23 -13.49 19.60
N HIS A 93 -5.38 -12.89 18.41
CA HIS A 93 -4.33 -12.88 17.38
C HIS A 93 -3.10 -12.10 17.85
N LEU A 94 -3.29 -10.91 18.41
CA LEU A 94 -2.18 -10.10 18.94
C LEU A 94 -1.46 -10.78 20.11
N LYS A 95 -2.19 -11.37 21.06
CA LYS A 95 -1.58 -12.13 22.17
C LYS A 95 -0.70 -13.27 21.65
N ARG A 96 -1.18 -14.00 20.64
CA ARG A 96 -0.42 -15.09 20.01
C ARG A 96 0.85 -14.57 19.36
N VAL A 97 0.76 -13.51 18.56
CA VAL A 97 1.91 -12.91 17.88
C VAL A 97 2.93 -12.38 18.90
N ALA A 98 2.49 -11.69 19.95
CA ALA A 98 3.36 -11.20 21.02
C ALA A 98 4.11 -12.35 21.73
N MET A 99 3.43 -13.48 22.00
CA MET A 99 4.06 -14.69 22.56
C MET A 99 5.06 -15.31 21.59
N THR A 100 4.73 -15.43 20.30
CA THR A 100 5.64 -15.98 19.28
C THR A 100 6.90 -15.13 19.14
N LEU A 101 6.75 -13.81 19.21
CA LEU A 101 7.85 -12.85 19.11
C LEU A 101 8.57 -12.60 20.44
N LYS A 102 8.18 -13.31 21.52
CA LYS A 102 8.72 -13.17 22.88
C LYS A 102 8.81 -11.70 23.34
N GLN A 103 7.74 -10.96 23.11
CA GLN A 103 7.63 -9.57 23.54
C GLN A 103 7.21 -9.54 25.00
N ASP A 104 8.19 -9.60 25.91
CA ASP A 104 7.96 -9.74 27.36
C ASP A 104 7.37 -8.49 28.01
N ASP A 105 7.51 -7.31 27.38
CA ASP A 105 7.01 -6.02 27.87
C ASP A 105 5.60 -5.65 27.36
N VAL A 106 4.94 -6.55 26.63
CA VAL A 106 3.62 -6.30 26.05
C VAL A 106 2.53 -6.89 26.94
N ASP A 107 1.85 -6.03 27.68
CA ASP A 107 0.74 -6.42 28.54
C ASP A 107 -0.62 -6.42 27.81
N GLU A 108 -1.63 -7.00 28.47
CA GLU A 108 -2.96 -7.10 27.87
C GLU A 108 -3.66 -5.74 27.72
N ALA A 109 -3.28 -4.74 28.52
CA ALA A 109 -3.82 -3.38 28.40
C ALA A 109 -3.34 -2.73 27.10
N LEU A 110 -2.03 -2.80 26.83
CA LEU A 110 -1.42 -2.29 25.61
C LEU A 110 -2.02 -2.96 24.37
N LEU A 111 -2.22 -4.28 24.38
CA LEU A 111 -2.83 -4.98 23.25
C LEU A 111 -4.27 -4.53 22.96
N ARG A 112 -5.03 -4.15 23.99
CA ARG A 112 -6.37 -3.58 23.81
C ARG A 112 -6.30 -2.18 23.25
N ASP A 113 -5.38 -1.36 23.73
CA ASP A 113 -5.16 0.00 23.24
C ASP A 113 -4.72 0.00 21.77
N MET A 114 -3.89 -0.96 21.35
CA MET A 114 -3.52 -1.15 19.95
C MET A 114 -4.73 -1.40 19.04
N ILE A 115 -5.69 -2.22 19.49
CA ILE A 115 -6.91 -2.50 18.71
C ILE A 115 -7.79 -1.26 18.65
N LEU A 116 -7.93 -0.53 19.76
CA LEU A 116 -8.75 0.67 19.83
C LEU A 116 -8.17 1.81 18.99
N GLU A 117 -6.86 2.02 19.00
CA GLU A 117 -6.21 3.01 18.14
C GLU A 117 -6.40 2.67 16.66
N ALA A 118 -6.24 1.40 16.29
CA ALA A 118 -6.37 0.95 14.91
C ALA A 118 -7.80 1.05 14.37
N ASN A 119 -8.81 0.72 15.18
CA ASN A 119 -10.21 0.71 14.75
C ASN A 119 -10.99 2.00 15.08
N GLY A 120 -10.28 3.07 15.46
CA GLY A 120 -10.89 4.36 15.78
C GLY A 120 -11.80 4.34 17.02
N GLY A 121 -11.55 3.42 17.97
CA GLY A 121 -12.29 3.32 19.22
C GLY A 121 -13.62 2.56 19.12
N ALA A 122 -13.86 1.81 18.03
CA ALA A 122 -15.08 1.04 17.81
C ALA A 122 -15.27 -0.16 18.79
N GLY A 123 -14.31 -0.36 19.70
CA GLY A 123 -14.33 -1.39 20.73
C GLY A 123 -13.49 -2.60 20.36
N VAL A 124 -12.90 -3.24 21.38
CA VAL A 124 -11.96 -4.36 21.19
C VAL A 124 -12.62 -5.58 20.54
N GLY A 125 -13.91 -5.81 20.80
CA GLY A 125 -14.65 -6.97 20.29
C GLY A 125 -14.87 -6.96 18.77
N ARG A 126 -14.86 -5.79 18.13
CA ARG A 126 -14.98 -5.65 16.67
C ARG A 126 -13.68 -6.00 15.94
N GLY A 127 -12.54 -5.90 16.64
CA GLY A 127 -11.23 -6.11 16.05
C GLY A 127 -10.85 -5.06 15.01
N VAL A 128 -9.80 -5.37 14.26
CA VAL A 128 -9.22 -4.51 13.22
C VAL A 128 -9.42 -5.16 11.85
N SER A 129 -9.99 -4.41 10.92
CA SER A 129 -10.15 -4.81 9.53
C SER A 129 -8.84 -4.69 8.76
N ARG A 130 -8.76 -5.33 7.60
CA ARG A 130 -7.60 -5.24 6.71
C ARG A 130 -7.27 -3.80 6.29
N ALA A 131 -8.28 -2.97 6.06
CA ALA A 131 -8.09 -1.56 5.69
C ALA A 131 -7.46 -0.75 6.84
N GLU A 132 -8.01 -0.88 8.05
CA GLU A 132 -7.47 -0.21 9.25
C GLU A 132 -6.06 -0.69 9.60
N PHE A 133 -5.78 -1.98 9.39
CA PHE A 133 -4.42 -2.52 9.55
C PHE A 133 -3.42 -1.88 8.57
N GLY A 134 -3.83 -1.68 7.31
CA GLY A 134 -3.02 -0.97 6.32
C GLY A 134 -2.73 0.47 6.71
N GLU A 135 -3.73 1.20 7.22
CA GLU A 135 -3.56 2.57 7.71
C GLU A 135 -2.58 2.65 8.89
N VAL A 136 -2.62 1.66 9.80
CA VAL A 136 -1.64 1.56 10.89
C VAL A 136 -0.23 1.34 10.34
N MET A 137 -0.05 0.44 9.36
CA MET A 137 1.25 0.22 8.73
C MET A 137 1.80 1.48 8.05
N ARG A 138 0.93 2.24 7.37
CA ARG A 138 1.28 3.53 6.74
C ARG A 138 1.70 4.55 7.80
N ARG A 139 0.92 4.72 8.87
CA ARG A 139 1.21 5.67 9.96
C ARG A 139 2.45 5.30 10.78
N ALA A 140 2.72 4.03 10.97
CA ALA A 140 3.89 3.54 11.69
C ALA A 140 5.21 3.80 10.94
N GLY A 141 5.14 4.32 9.71
CA GLY A 141 6.31 4.56 8.87
C GLY A 141 7.01 3.26 8.50
N ALA A 142 6.29 2.13 8.54
CA ALA A 142 6.82 0.86 8.04
C ALA A 142 7.22 1.01 6.57
N TRP A 143 6.56 1.91 5.83
CA TRP A 143 6.79 2.17 4.41
C TRP A 143 6.54 3.67 4.11
N LYS A 144 7.28 4.24 3.15
CA LYS A 144 7.32 5.68 2.85
C LYS A 144 7.43 5.93 1.36
#